data_AF-A0A1I7UE15-F1
#
_entry.id   AF-A0A1I7UE15-F1
#
_cell.length_a   1.000
_cell.length_b   1.000
_cell.length_c   1.000
_cell.angle_alpha   90.00
_cell.angle_beta   90.00
_cell.angle_gamma   90.00
#
_symmetry.space_group_name_H-M   'P 1'
#
loop_
_entity.id
_entity.type
_entity.pdbx_description
1 polymer ?
#
loop_
_entity_poly.entity_id
_entity_poly.type
_entity_poly.pdbx_seq_one_letter_code
_entity_poly.pdbx_strand_id
1 'polypeptide(L)'
;MEILNTQPLTWNFFGQPSRETYSTHRTQLLMDEEHLEGPEIPISDVLNEENGWLSRGKLSVEYGIEVLAEKRGDDLWRFNFHANIVFVGRQQFEFNRCVIHSEKALTKFHSPLFENEAITISEVRGKLRLTSVRNCLQIVHGVNLRISMAKAIDILSVAHFMKFHTVLEYCQREIIQRHLDVSHYDTLQDPYLTFALRAYNFQESKKKVFFLEFAMKLGLQHYLVHLLRDYKSLKSMADDLNEVDLDLATGESMKMIIAMFIYENDFTRN
;
A
#
# COMPACT_ATOMS: atom_id res chain seq x y z
N MET A 1 8.48 -18.07 -21.70
CA MET A 1 8.59 -16.84 -22.50
C MET A 1 9.19 -15.78 -21.61
N GLU A 2 10.50 -15.52 -21.71
CA GLU A 2 11.17 -14.47 -20.93
C GLU A 2 10.81 -13.11 -21.54
N ILE A 3 10.04 -12.31 -20.82
CA ILE A 3 9.78 -10.92 -21.18
C ILE A 3 11.01 -10.14 -20.74
N LEU A 4 11.95 -9.95 -21.67
CA LEU A 4 13.07 -9.05 -21.48
C LEU A 4 12.53 -7.63 -21.30
N ASN A 5 12.87 -7.04 -20.16
CA ASN A 5 12.50 -5.69 -19.77
C ASN A 5 13.34 -4.68 -20.56
N THR A 6 13.08 -4.56 -21.86
CA THR A 6 13.60 -3.47 -22.67
C THR A 6 12.75 -2.24 -22.38
N GLN A 7 13.37 -1.14 -21.98
CA GLN A 7 12.68 0.15 -21.92
C GLN A 7 11.98 0.38 -23.27
N PRO A 8 10.67 0.67 -23.30
CA PRO A 8 10.05 1.07 -24.55
C PRO A 8 10.69 2.38 -24.96
N LEU A 9 11.44 2.35 -26.07
CA LEU A 9 11.79 3.54 -26.82
C LEU A 9 10.48 4.11 -27.35
N THR A 10 9.83 4.97 -26.57
CA THR A 10 8.70 5.77 -27.06
C THR A 10 9.26 6.79 -28.04
N TRP A 11 9.20 6.45 -29.33
CA TRP A 11 9.34 7.44 -30.39
C TRP A 11 8.03 8.22 -30.45
N ASN A 12 8.07 9.48 -30.01
CA ASN A 12 6.99 10.43 -30.26
C ASN A 12 6.95 10.74 -31.76
N PHE A 13 6.23 9.92 -32.53
CA PHE A 13 5.80 10.26 -33.88
C PHE A 13 4.54 11.14 -33.81
N PHE A 14 4.65 12.33 -33.24
CA PHE A 14 3.65 13.37 -33.51
C PHE A 14 3.94 13.98 -34.89
N GLY A 15 3.71 13.18 -35.93
CA GLY A 15 3.33 13.68 -37.24
C GLY A 15 1.86 14.09 -37.18
N GLN A 16 1.51 15.20 -37.83
CA GLN A 16 0.23 15.89 -37.71
C GLN A 16 -0.99 14.95 -37.61
N PRO A 17 -1.91 15.22 -36.67
CA PRO A 17 -3.05 14.33 -36.40
C PRO A 17 -4.00 14.31 -37.61
N SER A 18 -4.34 13.12 -38.07
CA SER A 18 -5.62 12.92 -38.75
C SER A 18 -6.74 13.32 -37.77
N ARG A 19 -7.83 13.87 -38.31
CA ARG A 19 -8.87 14.58 -37.53
C ARG A 19 -9.64 13.72 -36.54
N GLU A 20 -9.55 12.40 -36.60
CA GLU A 20 -10.28 11.51 -35.70
C GLU A 20 -9.40 10.35 -35.28
N THR A 21 -8.95 10.36 -34.03
CA THR A 21 -8.30 9.22 -33.38
C THR A 21 -9.38 8.42 -32.69
N TYR A 22 -9.74 7.25 -33.22
CA TYR A 22 -10.64 6.34 -32.52
C TYR A 22 -9.84 5.63 -31.42
N SER A 23 -10.19 5.90 -30.17
CA SER A 23 -9.60 5.24 -29.00
C SER A 23 -10.68 4.51 -28.23
N THR A 24 -10.41 3.25 -27.95
CA THR A 24 -11.28 2.36 -27.17
C THR A 24 -10.44 1.86 -26.01
N HIS A 25 -10.97 2.01 -24.79
CA HIS A 25 -10.34 1.47 -23.59
C HIS A 25 -11.26 0.41 -22.98
N ARG A 26 -10.75 -0.81 -22.86
CA ARG A 26 -11.44 -1.92 -22.22
C ARG A 26 -10.57 -2.53 -21.14
N THR A 27 -11.14 -2.72 -19.95
CA THR A 27 -10.52 -3.52 -18.89
C THR A 27 -11.09 -4.93 -18.98
N GLN A 28 -10.21 -5.93 -19.15
CA GLN A 28 -10.60 -7.33 -19.23
C GLN A 28 -9.68 -8.17 -18.33
N LEU A 29 -10.29 -9.10 -17.59
CA LEU A 29 -9.57 -10.15 -16.89
C LEU A 29 -9.18 -11.21 -17.91
N LEU A 30 -7.89 -11.54 -18.01
CA LEU A 30 -7.40 -12.59 -18.89
C LEU A 30 -7.17 -13.86 -18.08
N MET A 31 -7.85 -14.93 -18.48
CA MET A 31 -7.61 -16.30 -18.03
C MET A 31 -6.75 -17.03 -19.09
N ASP A 32 -6.09 -18.14 -18.73
CA ASP A 32 -5.02 -18.79 -19.51
C ASP A 32 -5.36 -19.16 -20.98
N GLU A 33 -6.65 -19.14 -21.37
CA GLU A 33 -7.12 -19.46 -22.72
C GLU A 33 -7.89 -18.33 -23.42
N GLU A 34 -7.98 -17.14 -22.82
CA GLU A 34 -8.71 -16.02 -23.41
C GLU A 34 -7.81 -15.13 -24.30
N HIS A 35 -8.35 -14.70 -25.44
CA HIS A 35 -7.72 -13.72 -26.32
C HIS A 35 -8.33 -12.33 -26.10
N LEU A 36 -7.50 -11.29 -26.21
CA LEU A 36 -7.97 -9.90 -26.23
C LEU A 36 -8.55 -9.60 -27.61
N GLU A 37 -9.85 -9.35 -27.66
CA GLU A 37 -10.53 -8.90 -28.87
C GLU A 37 -11.02 -7.46 -28.69
N GLY A 38 -10.66 -6.62 -29.67
CA GLY A 38 -11.17 -5.25 -29.78
C GLY A 38 -12.59 -5.24 -30.34
N PRO A 39 -13.24 -4.06 -30.37
CA PRO A 39 -14.54 -3.93 -31.04
C PRO A 39 -14.41 -4.29 -32.52
N GLU A 40 -15.42 -4.99 -33.05
CA GLU A 40 -15.52 -5.24 -34.49
C GLU A 40 -15.75 -3.92 -35.22
N ILE A 41 -14.95 -3.67 -36.25
CA ILE A 41 -15.11 -2.51 -37.14
C ILE A 41 -15.46 -3.04 -38.53
N PRO A 42 -16.59 -2.63 -39.13
CA PRO A 42 -16.95 -3.04 -40.47
C PRO A 42 -15.82 -2.73 -41.46
N ILE A 43 -15.47 -3.70 -42.31
CA ILE A 43 -14.42 -3.50 -43.31
C ILE A 43 -14.77 -2.34 -44.26
N SER A 44 -16.06 -2.08 -44.50
CA SER A 44 -16.53 -0.91 -45.26
C SER A 44 -16.09 0.41 -44.64
N ASP A 45 -16.08 0.48 -43.31
CA ASP A 45 -15.76 1.70 -42.58
C ASP A 45 -14.25 1.91 -42.53
N VAL A 46 -13.49 0.82 -42.39
CA VAL A 46 -12.02 0.81 -42.48
C VAL A 46 -11.55 1.20 -43.88
N LEU A 47 -12.23 0.72 -44.93
CA LEU A 47 -11.86 0.98 -46.32
C LEU A 47 -12.29 2.36 -46.83
N ASN A 48 -13.13 3.09 -46.09
CA ASN A 48 -13.49 4.45 -46.45
C ASN A 48 -12.39 5.43 -45.99
N GLU A 49 -11.61 5.98 -46.93
CA GLU A 49 -10.56 6.96 -46.60
C GLU A 49 -11.11 8.23 -45.92
N GLU A 50 -12.40 8.56 -46.11
CA GLU A 50 -13.03 9.70 -45.42
C GLU A 50 -13.14 9.51 -43.90
N ASN A 51 -13.18 8.25 -43.44
CA ASN A 51 -13.23 7.90 -42.01
C ASN A 51 -11.84 7.99 -41.33
N GLY A 52 -10.78 8.30 -42.09
CA GLY A 52 -9.44 8.54 -41.53
C GLY A 52 -8.63 7.30 -41.12
N TRP A 53 -9.17 6.09 -41.30
CA TRP A 53 -8.48 4.82 -41.02
C TRP A 53 -7.33 4.53 -42.01
N LEU A 54 -7.47 4.99 -43.25
CA LEU A 54 -6.50 4.83 -44.32
C LEU A 54 -5.80 6.15 -44.62
N SER A 55 -4.48 6.09 -44.84
CA SER A 55 -3.70 7.19 -45.37
C SER A 55 -2.94 6.73 -46.60
N ARG A 56 -3.39 7.17 -47.78
CA ARG A 56 -2.83 6.78 -49.09
C ARG A 56 -2.87 5.26 -49.30
N GLY A 57 -4.04 4.65 -49.05
CA GLY A 57 -4.22 3.20 -49.13
C GLY A 57 -3.44 2.36 -48.09
N LYS A 58 -2.86 2.99 -47.05
CA LYS A 58 -2.20 2.27 -45.95
C LYS A 58 -3.00 2.38 -44.66
N LEU A 59 -3.25 1.23 -44.05
CA LEU A 59 -3.79 1.11 -42.69
C LEU A 59 -2.61 0.97 -41.72
N SER A 60 -2.61 1.78 -40.66
CA SER A 60 -1.68 1.65 -39.54
C SER A 60 -2.48 1.40 -38.27
N VAL A 61 -2.11 0.38 -37.50
CA VAL A 61 -2.75 0.04 -36.23
C VAL A 61 -1.70 0.14 -35.13
N GLU A 62 -2.00 0.94 -34.11
CA GLU A 62 -1.21 1.03 -32.88
C GLU A 62 -2.08 0.52 -31.73
N TYR A 63 -1.51 -0.35 -30.90
CA TYR A 63 -2.18 -0.87 -29.71
C TYR A 63 -1.22 -0.87 -28.53
N GLY A 64 -1.77 -0.71 -27.32
CA GLY A 64 -1.05 -0.81 -26.07
C GLY A 64 -1.80 -1.71 -25.10
N ILE A 65 -1.06 -2.52 -24.35
CA ILE A 65 -1.62 -3.37 -23.29
C ILE A 65 -1.07 -2.85 -21.96
N GLU A 66 -1.98 -2.47 -21.07
CA GLU A 66 -1.64 -2.11 -19.69
C GLU A 66 -2.03 -3.24 -18.75
N VAL A 67 -1.04 -3.83 -18.08
CA VAL A 67 -1.28 -4.81 -17.03
C VAL A 67 -1.58 -4.06 -15.74
N LEU A 68 -2.87 -3.97 -15.37
CA LEU A 68 -3.34 -3.30 -14.16
C LEU A 68 -3.03 -4.10 -12.88
N ALA A 69 -3.23 -5.41 -12.94
CA ALA A 69 -3.01 -6.31 -11.84
C ALA A 69 -2.59 -7.70 -12.35
N GLU A 70 -1.85 -8.43 -11.53
CA GLU A 70 -1.43 -9.80 -11.80
C GLU A 70 -1.70 -10.69 -10.58
N LYS A 71 -2.10 -11.93 -10.84
CA LYS A 71 -2.16 -12.98 -9.81
C LYS A 71 -0.80 -13.68 -9.78
N ARG A 72 -0.18 -13.75 -8.61
CA ARG A 72 1.11 -14.46 -8.43
C ARG A 72 0.89 -15.85 -7.85
N GLY A 73 1.96 -16.62 -7.71
CA GLY A 73 1.93 -18.02 -7.23
C GLY A 73 1.41 -18.22 -5.80
N ASP A 74 1.12 -17.16 -5.06
CA ASP A 74 0.44 -17.22 -3.76
C ASP A 74 -1.08 -16.98 -3.87
N ASP A 75 -1.62 -17.06 -5.08
CA ASP A 75 -3.04 -16.86 -5.41
C ASP A 75 -3.60 -15.47 -5.05
N LEU A 76 -2.75 -14.50 -4.76
CA LEU A 76 -3.16 -13.13 -4.47
C LEU A 76 -3.01 -12.23 -5.70
N TRP A 77 -4.10 -11.56 -6.04
CA TRP A 77 -4.11 -10.45 -7.00
C TRP A 77 -3.34 -9.26 -6.43
N ARG A 78 -2.48 -8.66 -7.26
CA ARG A 78 -1.70 -7.47 -6.92
C ARG A 78 -1.75 -6.46 -8.04
N PHE A 79 -1.96 -5.21 -7.68
CA PHE A 79 -1.87 -4.10 -8.62
C PHE A 79 -0.43 -3.88 -9.07
N ASN A 80 -0.26 -3.62 -10.35
CA ASN A 80 1.02 -3.25 -10.93
C ASN A 80 1.25 -1.75 -10.76
N PHE A 81 2.21 -1.41 -9.91
CA PHE A 81 2.58 -0.02 -9.64
C PHE A 81 3.86 0.42 -10.36
N HIS A 82 4.48 -0.45 -11.15
CA HIS A 82 5.74 -0.16 -11.86
C HIS A 82 5.53 0.28 -13.30
N ALA A 83 4.37 -0.02 -13.86
CA ALA A 83 4.04 0.42 -15.20
C ALA A 83 4.12 1.96 -15.24
N ASN A 84 4.92 2.48 -16.15
CA ASN A 84 4.91 3.88 -16.55
C ASN A 84 3.78 4.02 -17.57
N ILE A 85 2.73 4.76 -17.23
CA ILE A 85 1.43 4.53 -17.88
C ILE A 85 1.00 5.74 -18.67
N VAL A 86 0.60 5.46 -19.90
CA VAL A 86 0.17 6.43 -20.92
C VAL A 86 -1.32 6.79 -20.77
N PHE A 87 -2.15 5.92 -20.17
CA PHE A 87 -3.62 5.99 -20.28
C PHE A 87 -4.39 6.52 -19.06
N VAL A 88 -3.85 6.44 -17.83
CA VAL A 88 -4.60 6.78 -16.60
C VAL A 88 -3.86 7.82 -15.75
N GLY A 89 -4.61 8.80 -15.23
CA GLY A 89 -4.11 9.83 -14.32
C GLY A 89 -3.72 9.25 -12.94
N ARG A 90 -2.48 8.81 -12.79
CA ARG A 90 -1.97 8.20 -11.56
C ARG A 90 -1.21 9.19 -10.67
N GLN A 91 -1.31 8.97 -9.35
CA GLN A 91 -0.45 9.59 -8.35
C GLN A 91 0.93 8.96 -8.41
N GLN A 92 1.97 9.78 -8.56
CA GLN A 92 3.35 9.34 -8.57
C GLN A 92 3.95 9.39 -7.17
N PHE A 93 4.75 8.37 -6.86
CA PHE A 93 5.51 8.24 -5.63
C PHE A 93 6.97 7.96 -5.98
N GLU A 94 7.85 8.93 -5.79
CA GLU A 94 9.29 8.75 -6.04
C GLU A 94 9.99 8.20 -4.79
N PHE A 95 10.65 7.06 -4.91
CA PHE A 95 11.42 6.39 -3.86
C PHE A 95 12.75 5.87 -4.41
N ASN A 96 13.89 6.43 -3.96
CA ASN A 96 15.23 5.94 -4.30
C ASN A 96 15.46 5.64 -5.79
N ARG A 97 15.11 6.59 -6.67
CA ARG A 97 15.16 6.47 -8.14
C ARG A 97 14.18 5.47 -8.75
N CYS A 98 13.30 4.87 -7.95
CA CYS A 98 12.13 4.14 -8.43
C CYS A 98 10.90 5.05 -8.36
N VAL A 99 10.07 5.01 -9.39
CA VAL A 99 8.75 5.65 -9.37
C VAL A 99 7.71 4.55 -9.23
N ILE A 100 6.76 4.77 -8.32
CA ILE A 100 5.59 3.93 -8.11
C ILE A 100 4.37 4.75 -8.52
N HIS A 101 3.46 4.15 -9.29
CA HIS A 101 2.24 4.78 -9.77
C HIS A 101 1.01 4.13 -9.14
N SER A 102 0.20 4.92 -8.44
CA SER A 102 -1.06 4.49 -7.81
C SER A 102 -2.26 5.23 -8.40
N GLU A 103 -3.44 4.65 -8.29
CA GLU A 103 -4.67 5.31 -8.71
C GLU A 103 -4.96 6.54 -7.84
N LYS A 104 -5.11 7.72 -8.46
CA LYS A 104 -5.24 9.01 -7.76
C LYS A 104 -6.51 9.04 -6.91
N ALA A 105 -7.63 8.52 -7.44
CA ALA A 105 -8.91 8.50 -6.75
C ALA A 105 -8.86 7.67 -5.45
N LEU A 106 -8.31 6.45 -5.52
CA LEU A 106 -8.17 5.58 -4.34
C LEU A 106 -7.23 6.18 -3.30
N THR A 107 -6.09 6.70 -3.76
CA THR A 107 -5.11 7.32 -2.85
C THR A 107 -5.72 8.52 -2.11
N LYS A 108 -6.47 9.37 -2.82
CA LYS A 108 -7.20 10.51 -2.24
C LYS A 108 -8.29 10.09 -1.26
N PHE A 109 -9.04 9.04 -1.60
CA PHE A 109 -10.08 8.51 -0.72
C PHE A 109 -9.52 8.07 0.64
N HIS A 110 -8.34 7.44 0.63
CA HIS A 110 -7.74 6.89 1.84
C HIS A 110 -6.89 7.89 2.64
N SER A 111 -6.46 9.01 2.05
CA SER A 111 -5.67 10.03 2.77
C SER A 111 -5.88 11.45 2.24
N PRO A 112 -6.22 12.40 3.14
CA PRO A 112 -6.40 13.80 2.78
C PRO A 112 -5.10 14.48 2.35
N LEU A 113 -3.93 13.88 2.63
CA LEU A 113 -2.65 14.42 2.17
C LEU A 113 -2.63 14.61 0.66
N PHE A 114 -3.32 13.74 -0.08
CA PHE A 114 -3.26 13.73 -1.53
C PHE A 114 -4.38 14.54 -2.19
N GLU A 115 -5.21 15.28 -1.43
CA GLU A 115 -6.26 16.13 -1.98
C GLU A 115 -5.70 17.23 -2.89
N ASN A 116 -4.64 17.89 -2.44
CA ASN A 116 -3.91 18.94 -3.15
C ASN A 116 -2.69 18.35 -3.87
N GLU A 117 -2.40 18.80 -5.09
CA GLU A 117 -1.54 18.10 -6.05
C GLU A 117 -0.11 17.78 -5.60
N ALA A 118 0.41 16.68 -6.16
CA ALA A 118 1.81 16.24 -6.26
C ALA A 118 2.67 16.42 -4.99
N ILE A 119 2.37 15.66 -3.93
CA ILE A 119 3.37 15.40 -2.89
C ILE A 119 4.44 14.49 -3.48
N THR A 120 5.61 15.06 -3.77
CA THR A 120 6.82 14.28 -3.98
C THR A 120 7.28 13.78 -2.61
N ILE A 121 7.16 12.47 -2.35
CA ILE A 121 7.68 11.84 -1.11
C ILE A 121 9.21 11.71 -1.19
N SER A 122 9.91 12.78 -1.60
CA SER A 122 11.37 12.84 -1.66
C SER A 122 11.98 13.00 -0.26
N GLU A 123 11.23 13.49 0.72
CA GLU A 123 11.74 13.88 2.04
C GLU A 123 11.98 12.72 3.02
N VAL A 124 11.45 11.51 2.76
CA VAL A 124 11.52 10.37 3.72
C VAL A 124 12.64 9.38 3.41
N ARG A 125 13.64 9.83 2.64
CA ARG A 125 14.67 9.05 1.91
C ARG A 125 15.51 8.04 2.71
N GLY A 126 15.30 7.84 4.00
CA GLY A 126 16.11 6.92 4.83
C GLY A 126 15.38 5.88 5.66
N LYS A 127 14.06 5.98 5.88
CA LYS A 127 13.38 5.13 6.90
C LYS A 127 12.43 4.08 6.34
N LEU A 128 11.86 4.29 5.16
CA LEU A 128 10.82 3.42 4.63
C LEU A 128 11.35 2.53 3.51
N ARG A 129 11.02 1.23 3.55
CA ARG A 129 11.36 0.28 2.48
C ARG A 129 10.34 0.38 1.35
N LEU A 130 10.83 0.31 0.11
CA LEU A 130 10.01 0.32 -1.09
C LEU A 130 8.95 -0.80 -1.08
N THR A 131 9.30 -1.97 -0.56
CA THR A 131 8.37 -3.11 -0.41
C THR A 131 7.23 -2.80 0.54
N SER A 132 7.49 -2.08 1.64
CA SER A 132 6.48 -1.68 2.62
C SER A 132 5.54 -0.63 2.05
N VAL A 133 6.08 0.31 1.26
CA VAL A 133 5.26 1.27 0.50
C VAL A 133 4.35 0.57 -0.49
N ARG A 134 4.89 -0.39 -1.27
CA ARG A 134 4.07 -1.18 -2.18
C ARG A 134 2.99 -1.95 -1.45
N ASN A 135 3.31 -2.64 -0.36
CA ASN A 135 2.32 -3.40 0.40
C ASN A 135 1.23 -2.50 0.99
N CYS A 136 1.60 -1.32 1.49
CA CYS A 136 0.65 -0.31 1.95
C CYS A 136 -0.31 0.10 0.82
N LEU A 137 0.22 0.41 -0.37
CA LEU A 137 -0.58 0.74 -1.54
C LEU A 137 -1.46 -0.43 -2.02
N GLN A 138 -1.01 -1.68 -1.94
CA GLN A 138 -1.87 -2.84 -2.24
C GLN A 138 -3.11 -2.84 -1.32
N ILE A 139 -2.94 -2.58 -0.02
CA ILE A 139 -4.06 -2.50 0.94
C ILE A 139 -4.97 -1.31 0.63
N VAL A 140 -4.41 -0.14 0.29
CA VAL A 140 -5.17 1.04 -0.20
C VAL A 140 -6.04 0.67 -1.40
N HIS A 141 -5.59 -0.25 -2.25
CA HIS A 141 -6.36 -0.73 -3.41
C HIS A 141 -7.25 -1.94 -3.10
N GLY A 142 -7.45 -2.27 -1.83
CA GLY A 142 -8.37 -3.33 -1.39
C GLY A 142 -7.79 -4.75 -1.43
N VAL A 143 -6.48 -4.91 -1.62
CA VAL A 143 -5.84 -6.23 -1.57
C VAL A 143 -5.76 -6.71 -0.12
N ASN A 144 -6.37 -7.86 0.15
CA ASN A 144 -6.27 -8.55 1.44
C ASN A 144 -4.91 -9.26 1.55
N LEU A 145 -3.89 -8.51 1.97
CA LEU A 145 -2.56 -9.07 2.20
C LEU A 145 -2.53 -9.82 3.53
N ARG A 146 -2.06 -11.07 3.49
CA ARG A 146 -1.62 -11.79 4.69
C ARG A 146 -0.33 -11.15 5.21
N ILE A 147 -0.45 -10.33 6.25
CA ILE A 147 0.66 -9.62 6.87
C ILE A 147 1.20 -10.39 8.08
N SER A 148 2.52 -10.60 8.12
CA SER A 148 3.22 -10.99 9.35
C SER A 148 3.45 -9.76 10.24
N MET A 149 3.78 -9.95 11.51
CA MET A 149 4.03 -8.82 12.42
C MET A 149 5.14 -7.89 11.93
N ALA A 150 6.24 -8.45 11.40
CA ALA A 150 7.33 -7.67 10.79
C ALA A 150 6.84 -6.76 9.66
N LYS A 151 6.04 -7.33 8.75
CA LYS A 151 5.44 -6.58 7.63
C LYS A 151 4.46 -5.54 8.14
N ALA A 152 3.67 -5.88 9.16
CA ALA A 152 2.68 -4.99 9.76
C ALA A 152 3.34 -3.75 10.37
N ILE A 153 4.43 -3.89 11.12
CA ILE A 153 5.20 -2.76 11.69
C ILE A 153 5.64 -1.80 10.58
N ASP A 154 6.25 -2.31 9.51
CA ASP A 154 6.71 -1.46 8.42
C ASP A 154 5.55 -0.81 7.65
N ILE A 155 4.46 -1.55 7.40
CA ILE A 155 3.27 -1.02 6.72
C ILE A 155 2.59 0.06 7.58
N LEU A 156 2.45 -0.16 8.89
CA LEU A 156 1.88 0.80 9.83
C LEU A 156 2.68 2.10 9.85
N SER A 157 4.01 2.03 9.86
CA SER A 157 4.86 3.22 9.76
C SER A 157 4.66 3.98 8.45
N VAL A 158 4.53 3.29 7.32
CA VAL A 158 4.21 3.93 6.04
C VAL A 158 2.81 4.54 6.07
N ALA A 159 1.81 3.79 6.53
CA ALA A 159 0.41 4.22 6.57
C ALA A 159 0.23 5.44 7.48
N HIS A 160 0.88 5.45 8.64
CA HIS A 160 0.90 6.60 9.54
C HIS A 160 1.54 7.81 8.86
N PHE A 161 2.71 7.63 8.25
CA PHE A 161 3.40 8.71 7.52
C PHE A 161 2.53 9.28 6.38
N MET A 162 1.89 8.41 5.60
CA MET A 162 1.02 8.81 4.48
C MET A 162 -0.42 9.14 4.91
N LYS A 163 -0.72 9.14 6.21
CA LYS A 163 -2.07 9.36 6.80
C LYS A 163 -3.17 8.48 6.19
N PHE A 164 -2.84 7.22 5.87
CA PHE A 164 -3.80 6.20 5.44
C PHE A 164 -4.48 5.55 6.66
N HIS A 165 -5.45 6.24 7.25
CA HIS A 165 -6.14 5.78 8.48
C HIS A 165 -6.80 4.40 8.31
N THR A 166 -7.45 4.17 7.17
CA THR A 166 -8.04 2.89 6.80
C THR A 166 -7.03 1.72 6.78
N VAL A 167 -5.79 1.97 6.34
CA VAL A 167 -4.72 0.96 6.38
C VAL A 167 -4.25 0.71 7.81
N LEU A 168 -4.16 1.77 8.63
CA LEU A 168 -3.84 1.62 10.06
C LEU A 168 -4.89 0.74 10.76
N GLU A 169 -6.17 0.96 10.50
CA GLU A 169 -7.25 0.14 11.06
C GLU A 169 -7.20 -1.30 10.57
N TYR A 170 -7.01 -1.51 9.26
CA TYR A 170 -6.85 -2.85 8.69
C TYR A 170 -5.72 -3.61 9.38
N CYS A 171 -4.52 -3.01 9.45
CA CYS A 171 -3.37 -3.65 10.06
C CYS A 171 -3.57 -3.94 11.55
N GLN A 172 -4.22 -3.05 12.30
CA GLN A 172 -4.57 -3.31 13.71
C GLN A 172 -5.48 -4.53 13.85
N ARG A 173 -6.54 -4.63 13.03
CA ARG A 173 -7.46 -5.78 13.05
C ARG A 173 -6.73 -7.07 12.72
N GLU A 174 -5.85 -7.06 11.72
CA GLU A 174 -5.09 -8.24 11.31
C GLU A 174 -4.10 -8.71 12.40
N ILE A 175 -3.46 -7.79 13.12
CA ILE A 175 -2.60 -8.10 14.26
C ILE A 175 -3.41 -8.75 15.39
N ILE A 176 -4.55 -8.15 15.76
CA ILE A 176 -5.41 -8.64 16.85
C ILE A 176 -6.05 -9.98 16.50
N GLN A 177 -6.70 -10.10 15.33
CA GLN A 177 -7.45 -11.30 14.94
C GLN A 177 -6.56 -12.53 14.85
N ARG A 178 -5.37 -12.37 14.26
CA ARG A 178 -4.43 -13.48 14.15
C ARG A 178 -3.64 -13.71 15.42
N HIS A 179 -3.94 -12.97 16.50
CA HIS A 179 -3.16 -12.93 17.72
C HIS A 179 -1.69 -12.98 17.35
N LEU A 180 -1.25 -12.03 16.51
CA LEU A 180 0.16 -11.87 16.17
C LEU A 180 0.89 -11.35 17.42
N ASP A 181 0.81 -12.11 18.49
CA ASP A 181 1.58 -11.95 19.70
C ASP A 181 2.98 -12.42 19.36
N VAL A 182 3.91 -11.59 19.76
CA VAL A 182 5.31 -11.73 19.41
C VAL A 182 5.93 -12.86 20.23
N SER A 183 5.22 -13.42 21.23
CA SER A 183 5.56 -14.67 21.93
C SER A 183 5.62 -15.91 21.02
N HIS A 184 4.87 -15.92 19.91
CA HIS A 184 4.81 -17.04 18.96
C HIS A 184 5.80 -16.90 17.79
N TYR A 185 6.63 -15.87 17.80
CA TYR A 185 7.65 -15.66 16.78
C TYR A 185 9.02 -16.13 17.27
N ASP A 186 9.57 -17.10 16.56
CA ASP A 186 11.00 -17.38 16.61
C ASP A 186 11.72 -16.24 15.86
N THR A 187 12.14 -15.21 16.59
CA THR A 187 12.83 -14.03 16.05
C THR A 187 14.07 -14.39 15.24
N LEU A 188 14.60 -15.61 15.43
CA LEU A 188 15.76 -16.17 14.74
C LEU A 188 15.44 -16.69 13.32
N GLN A 189 14.18 -17.02 12.98
CA GLN A 189 13.84 -17.57 11.66
C GLN A 189 13.41 -16.52 10.62
N ASP A 190 12.94 -15.34 11.05
CA ASP A 190 12.56 -14.27 10.12
C ASP A 190 13.63 -13.16 10.10
N PRO A 191 14.59 -13.20 9.15
CA PRO A 191 15.61 -12.16 9.00
C PRO A 191 14.99 -10.78 8.70
N TYR A 192 13.75 -10.71 8.18
CA TYR A 192 13.05 -9.44 7.96
C TYR A 192 12.52 -8.85 9.27
N LEU A 193 12.03 -9.68 10.19
CA LEU A 193 11.61 -9.25 11.52
C LEU A 193 12.81 -8.69 12.29
N THR A 194 13.93 -9.41 12.31
CA THR A 194 15.16 -8.94 12.98
C THR A 194 15.61 -7.57 12.45
N PHE A 195 15.57 -7.37 11.13
CA PHE A 195 15.94 -6.06 10.55
C PHE A 195 14.92 -4.97 10.87
N ALA A 196 13.62 -5.25 10.78
CA ALA A 196 12.57 -4.29 11.11
C ALA A 196 12.72 -3.84 12.56
N LEU A 197 12.77 -4.81 13.48
CA LEU A 197 12.95 -4.59 14.91
C LEU A 197 14.24 -3.82 15.20
N ARG A 198 15.36 -4.15 14.56
CA ARG A 198 16.62 -3.40 14.70
C ARG A 198 16.51 -1.96 14.20
N ALA A 199 15.79 -1.70 13.11
CA ALA A 199 15.56 -0.34 12.61
C ALA A 199 14.76 0.53 13.60
N TYR A 200 14.02 -0.10 14.51
CA TYR A 200 13.31 0.57 15.61
C TYR A 200 13.96 0.34 16.99
N ASN A 201 15.25 -0.04 17.05
CA ASN A 201 16.01 -0.26 18.30
C ASN A 201 15.38 -1.28 19.28
N PHE A 202 14.67 -2.27 18.76
CA PHE A 202 14.04 -3.31 19.57
C PHE A 202 15.05 -4.11 20.39
N GLN A 203 14.67 -4.40 21.64
CA GLN A 203 15.35 -5.32 22.54
C GLN A 203 14.33 -6.37 23.01
N GLU A 204 14.66 -7.66 22.89
CA GLU A 204 13.73 -8.75 23.25
C GLU A 204 13.29 -8.66 24.72
N SER A 205 14.18 -8.22 25.62
CA SER A 205 13.87 -7.99 27.03
C SER A 205 12.87 -6.84 27.26
N LYS A 206 12.74 -5.91 26.31
CA LYS A 206 11.86 -4.73 26.37
C LYS A 206 10.71 -4.78 25.36
N LYS A 207 10.36 -5.98 24.93
CA LYS A 207 9.35 -6.23 23.89
C LYS A 207 8.00 -5.58 24.18
N LYS A 208 7.51 -5.68 25.41
CA LYS A 208 6.23 -5.07 25.82
C LYS A 208 6.29 -3.54 25.74
N VAL A 209 7.32 -2.95 26.32
CA VAL A 209 7.60 -1.50 26.28
C VAL A 209 7.64 -1.02 24.82
N PHE A 210 8.33 -1.75 23.94
CA PHE A 210 8.42 -1.43 22.52
C PHE A 210 7.03 -1.39 21.84
N PHE A 211 6.20 -2.42 22.01
CA PHE A 211 4.89 -2.46 21.37
C PHE A 211 3.92 -1.43 21.95
N LEU A 212 4.04 -1.14 23.24
CA LEU A 212 3.28 -0.11 23.91
C LEU A 212 3.63 1.26 23.33
N GLU A 213 4.92 1.62 23.31
CA GLU A 213 5.42 2.87 22.71
C GLU A 213 5.01 2.98 21.23
N PHE A 214 5.19 1.89 20.47
CA PHE A 214 4.84 1.85 19.05
C PHE A 214 3.34 2.10 18.81
N ALA A 215 2.47 1.43 19.58
CA ALA A 215 1.03 1.62 19.49
C ALA A 215 0.62 3.04 19.90
N MET A 216 1.23 3.57 20.95
CA MET A 216 0.97 4.92 21.44
C MET A 216 1.36 5.99 20.43
N LYS A 217 2.55 5.86 19.83
CA LYS A 217 3.13 6.79 18.87
C LYS A 217 2.40 6.83 17.55
N LEU A 218 1.96 5.66 17.05
CA LEU A 218 1.22 5.57 15.78
C LEU A 218 -0.30 5.74 15.95
N GLY A 219 -0.79 5.96 17.18
CA GLY A 219 -2.22 6.14 17.46
C GLY A 219 -3.05 4.87 17.19
N LEU A 220 -2.49 3.68 17.46
CA LEU A 220 -3.15 2.40 17.20
C LEU A 220 -4.12 2.04 18.33
N GLN A 221 -5.22 2.76 18.42
CA GLN A 221 -6.18 2.68 19.54
C GLN A 221 -6.61 1.24 19.87
N HIS A 222 -7.10 0.49 18.88
CA HIS A 222 -7.60 -0.87 19.13
C HIS A 222 -6.49 -1.82 19.58
N TYR A 223 -5.31 -1.68 18.99
CA TYR A 223 -4.16 -2.48 19.39
C TYR A 223 -3.63 -2.09 20.78
N LEU A 224 -3.66 -0.79 21.11
CA LEU A 224 -3.31 -0.31 22.44
C LEU A 224 -4.25 -0.87 23.51
N VAL A 225 -5.58 -0.86 23.29
CA VAL A 225 -6.53 -1.50 24.23
C VAL A 225 -6.18 -2.98 24.40
N HIS A 226 -5.90 -3.67 23.30
CA HIS A 226 -5.54 -5.09 23.33
C HIS A 226 -4.29 -5.32 24.20
N LEU A 227 -3.22 -4.54 24.01
CA LEU A 227 -2.00 -4.61 24.83
C LEU A 227 -2.26 -4.29 26.31
N LEU A 228 -3.06 -3.26 26.60
CA LEU A 228 -3.37 -2.85 27.97
C LEU A 228 -4.15 -3.93 28.73
N ARG A 229 -5.04 -4.67 28.05
CA ARG A 229 -5.80 -5.78 28.65
C ARG A 229 -4.93 -6.97 29.06
N ASP A 230 -3.76 -7.13 28.44
CA ASP A 230 -2.87 -8.26 28.72
C ASP A 230 -2.01 -8.05 29.99
N TYR A 231 -2.10 -6.88 30.63
CA TYR A 231 -1.43 -6.63 31.91
C TYR A 231 -2.16 -7.30 33.08
N LYS A 232 -1.42 -8.12 33.83
CA LYS A 232 -1.94 -8.82 35.02
C LYS A 232 -2.14 -7.89 36.23
N SER A 233 -1.50 -6.73 36.24
CA SER A 233 -1.60 -5.76 37.33
C SER A 233 -1.23 -4.35 36.85
N LEU A 234 -1.85 -3.33 37.45
CA LEU A 234 -1.51 -1.93 37.21
C LEU A 234 -0.04 -1.62 37.53
N LYS A 235 0.54 -2.30 38.53
CA LYS A 235 1.95 -2.13 38.89
C LYS A 235 2.87 -2.51 37.73
N SER A 236 2.68 -3.69 37.15
CA SER A 236 3.46 -4.12 35.98
C SER A 236 3.27 -3.20 34.78
N MET A 237 2.08 -2.62 34.61
CA MET A 237 1.82 -1.64 33.55
C MET A 237 2.54 -0.33 33.80
N ALA A 238 2.51 0.18 35.04
CA ALA A 238 3.24 1.38 35.43
C ALA A 238 4.75 1.22 35.27
N ASP A 239 5.29 0.05 35.63
CA ASP A 239 6.71 -0.26 35.47
C ASP A 239 7.14 -0.18 33.98
N ASP A 240 6.36 -0.79 33.07
CA ASP A 240 6.64 -0.72 31.62
C ASP A 240 6.43 0.70 31.07
N LEU A 241 5.40 1.42 31.51
CA LEU A 241 5.11 2.80 31.07
C LEU A 241 6.19 3.80 31.51
N ASN A 242 6.87 3.57 32.63
CA ASN A 242 8.00 4.40 33.07
C ASN A 242 9.22 4.28 32.11
N GLU A 243 9.26 3.23 31.28
CA GLU A 243 10.29 3.06 30.26
C GLU A 243 9.87 3.61 28.88
N VAL A 244 8.61 3.98 28.69
CA VAL A 244 8.09 4.52 27.43
C VAL A 244 8.32 6.04 27.38
N ASP A 245 8.71 6.55 26.20
CA ASP A 245 8.70 7.98 25.91
C ASP A 245 7.26 8.49 25.71
N LEU A 246 6.62 8.94 26.80
CA LEU A 246 5.24 9.42 26.79
C LEU A 246 5.05 10.71 25.98
N ASP A 247 6.11 11.47 25.72
CA ASP A 247 6.01 12.72 24.94
C ASP A 247 5.69 12.44 23.46
N LEU A 248 5.97 11.21 23.00
CA LEU A 248 5.64 10.75 21.64
C LEU A 248 4.22 10.18 21.52
N ALA A 249 3.50 10.04 22.62
CA ALA A 249 2.16 9.46 22.63
C ALA A 249 1.13 10.44 22.04
N THR A 250 0.17 9.92 21.27
CA THR A 250 -0.98 10.74 20.88
C THR A 250 -1.86 11.06 22.10
N GLY A 251 -2.56 12.20 22.06
CA GLY A 251 -3.49 12.58 23.13
C GLY A 251 -4.58 11.52 23.39
N GLU A 252 -5.05 10.83 22.34
CA GLU A 252 -6.00 9.72 22.50
C GLU A 252 -5.35 8.50 23.18
N SER A 253 -4.13 8.14 22.79
CA SER A 253 -3.37 7.06 23.45
C SER A 253 -3.21 7.31 24.95
N MET A 254 -2.88 8.55 25.34
CA MET A 254 -2.75 8.95 26.75
C MET A 254 -4.07 8.86 27.51
N LYS A 255 -5.19 9.31 26.91
CA LYS A 255 -6.52 9.17 27.52
C LYS A 255 -6.87 7.72 27.79
N MET A 256 -6.54 6.82 26.86
CA MET A 256 -6.80 5.38 27.02
C MET A 256 -5.99 4.78 28.16
N ILE A 257 -4.71 5.15 28.31
CA ILE A 257 -3.86 4.72 29.42
C ILE A 257 -4.40 5.23 30.76
N ILE A 258 -4.74 6.52 30.85
CA ILE A 258 -5.31 7.11 32.07
C ILE A 258 -6.62 6.42 32.44
N ALA A 259 -7.49 6.19 31.47
CA ALA A 259 -8.75 5.52 31.70
C ALA A 259 -8.54 4.05 32.15
N MET A 260 -7.51 3.35 31.68
CA MET A 260 -7.15 2.02 32.20
C MET A 260 -6.77 2.07 33.69
N PHE A 261 -6.02 3.09 34.14
CA PHE A 261 -5.70 3.28 35.56
C PHE A 261 -6.90 3.64 36.42
N ILE A 262 -7.87 4.39 35.88
CA ILE A 262 -9.06 4.83 36.62
C ILE A 262 -10.08 3.70 36.74
N TYR A 263 -10.28 2.93 35.66
CA TYR A 263 -11.38 1.97 35.56
C TYR A 263 -10.96 0.50 35.71
N GLU A 264 -9.65 0.20 35.75
CA GLU A 264 -9.09 -1.16 35.91
C GLU A 264 -9.82 -2.22 35.06
N ASN A 265 -10.59 -3.10 35.72
CA ASN A 265 -11.29 -4.22 35.09
C ASN A 265 -12.58 -3.83 34.36
N ASP A 266 -13.13 -2.64 34.62
CA ASP A 266 -14.34 -2.14 33.95
C ASP A 266 -14.02 -1.28 32.71
N PHE A 267 -12.73 -1.07 32.41
CA PHE A 267 -12.23 -0.21 31.32
C PHE A 267 -12.83 -0.53 29.93
N THR A 268 -13.39 -1.72 29.73
CA THR A 268 -13.94 -2.11 28.42
C THR A 268 -15.30 -2.80 28.44
N ARG A 269 -16.06 -2.65 29.54
CA ARG A 269 -17.49 -2.98 29.54
C ARG A 269 -18.29 -1.83 28.92
N ASN A 270 -18.12 -1.64 27.61
CA ASN A 270 -19.04 -0.91 26.72
C ASN A 270 -18.70 -1.25 25.26
#